data_AF-A0A7V1NPY9-F1
#
_entry.id   AF-A0A7V1NPY9-F1
#
_cell.length_a   1.000
_cell.length_b   1.000
_cell.length_c   1.000
_cell.angle_alpha   90.00
_cell.angle_beta   90.00
_cell.angle_gamma   90.00
#
_symmetry.space_group_name_H-M   'P 1'
#
loop_
_entity.id
_entity.type
_entity.pdbx_description
1 polymer ?
#
loop_
_entity_poly.entity_id
_entity_poly.type
_entity_poly.pdbx_seq_one_letter_code
_entity_poly.pdbx_strand_id
1 'polypeptide(L)'
;HALAGELDLRKMGGLYSKMKVTAITFIVGALALSGIPPFSGFFSKDAILADTYNKGFYFAWVIGELAAFMTAFYIFRLIFLAFFGKSNLDSKVHAHESSKMMTIPLIIMASLAVIVGFLGVPPFNTSIFYNFLHVDFKNAYNFSPFVENAPWYLLSLVSVLAGLSGIFAAYLLYIRKVVMPEWLKSAFKPIYALSYNKLYVDEIYDFLIIKPLFVLFNFLWKIVDVSVIDGAVNGVASSFAFFSVKVKKIQNGMLMSYILTLSIGVAALLFYYFIR
;
A
#
# COMPACT_ATOMS: atom_id res chain seq x y z
N HIS A 1 9.69 18.82 6.62
CA HIS A 1 10.21 17.67 5.84
C HIS A 1 11.58 18.03 5.26
N ALA A 2 12.59 17.18 5.46
CA ALA A 2 14.00 17.47 5.13
C ALA A 2 14.30 17.69 3.62
N LEU A 3 13.39 17.28 2.73
CA LEU A 3 13.50 17.41 1.28
C LEU A 3 12.33 18.19 0.65
N ALA A 4 11.65 19.04 1.42
CA ALA A 4 10.48 19.79 0.98
C ALA A 4 9.34 18.94 0.34
N GLY A 5 9.29 17.64 0.63
CA GLY A 5 8.28 16.71 0.10
C GLY A 5 8.66 16.01 -1.21
N GLU A 6 9.90 16.18 -1.70
CA GLU A 6 10.35 15.49 -2.91
C GLU A 6 10.52 13.97 -2.67
N LEU A 7 9.80 13.17 -3.46
CA LEU A 7 9.80 11.70 -3.38
C LEU A 7 10.47 11.06 -4.61
N ASP A 8 10.78 11.83 -5.65
CA ASP A 8 11.42 11.30 -6.85
C ASP A 8 12.92 11.11 -6.63
N LEU A 9 13.34 9.83 -6.57
CA LEU A 9 14.74 9.43 -6.42
C LEU A 9 15.66 10.04 -7.51
N ARG A 10 15.13 10.39 -8.68
CA ARG A 10 15.92 10.97 -9.78
C ARG A 10 16.40 12.39 -9.47
N LYS A 11 15.68 13.10 -8.60
CA LYS A 11 16.00 14.47 -8.17
C LYS A 11 16.76 14.51 -6.84
N MET A 12 17.10 13.34 -6.30
CA MET A 12 17.94 13.22 -5.11
C MET A 12 19.43 13.10 -5.50
N GLY A 13 20.26 12.62 -4.59
CA GLY A 13 21.68 12.37 -4.80
C GLY A 13 22.57 13.18 -3.87
N GLY A 14 23.71 12.60 -3.52
CA GLY A 14 24.72 13.24 -2.67
C GLY A 14 24.25 13.59 -1.25
N LEU A 15 23.18 12.97 -0.76
CA LEU A 15 22.62 13.25 0.58
C LEU A 15 23.47 12.68 1.72
N TYR A 16 24.40 11.76 1.43
CA TYR A 16 25.28 11.16 2.45
C TYR A 16 26.03 12.20 3.29
N SER A 17 26.53 13.27 2.66
CA SER A 17 27.28 14.32 3.36
C SER A 17 26.41 15.18 4.28
N LYS A 18 25.11 15.33 3.93
CA LYS A 18 24.14 16.19 4.63
C LYS A 18 23.32 15.44 5.69
N MET A 19 23.12 14.13 5.51
CA MET A 19 22.28 13.28 6.37
C MET A 19 22.98 11.96 6.73
N LYS A 20 24.12 12.05 7.42
CA LYS A 20 24.97 10.90 7.72
C LYS A 20 24.27 9.86 8.57
N VAL A 21 23.51 10.27 9.57
CA VAL A 21 22.87 9.34 10.50
C VAL A 21 21.78 8.56 9.77
N THR A 22 20.92 9.26 9.03
CA THR A 22 19.89 8.63 8.20
C THR A 22 20.49 7.70 7.14
N ALA A 23 21.59 8.10 6.49
CA ALA A 23 22.23 7.26 5.48
C ALA A 23 22.81 5.97 6.09
N ILE A 24 23.49 6.05 7.24
CA ILE A 24 24.09 4.88 7.90
C ILE A 24 23.01 3.92 8.39
N THR A 25 21.97 4.41 9.06
CA THR A 25 20.87 3.56 9.55
C THR A 25 20.13 2.89 8.40
N PHE A 26 19.94 3.60 7.28
CA PHE A 26 19.35 3.04 6.07
C PHE A 26 20.23 1.96 5.44
N ILE A 27 21.54 2.18 5.34
CA ILE A 27 22.50 1.18 4.82
C ILE A 27 22.51 -0.07 5.71
N VAL A 28 22.50 0.09 7.03
CA VAL A 28 22.43 -1.05 7.97
C VAL A 28 21.13 -1.84 7.76
N GLY A 29 19.99 -1.16 7.66
CA GLY A 29 18.71 -1.82 7.37
C GLY A 29 18.71 -2.53 6.01
N ALA A 30 19.33 -1.94 4.99
CA ALA A 30 19.46 -2.53 3.67
C ALA A 30 20.36 -3.78 3.65
N LEU A 31 21.47 -3.76 4.38
CA LEU A 31 22.34 -4.93 4.55
C LEU A 31 21.62 -6.07 5.27
N ALA A 32 20.84 -5.74 6.31
CA ALA A 32 19.99 -6.70 6.99
C ALA A 32 18.94 -7.29 6.03
N LEU A 33 18.21 -6.46 5.29
CA LEU A 33 17.18 -6.92 4.35
C LEU A 33 17.76 -7.73 3.17
N SER A 34 18.98 -7.42 2.75
CA SER A 34 19.66 -8.14 1.66
C SER A 34 20.20 -9.51 2.08
N GLY A 35 20.13 -9.85 3.37
CA GLY A 35 20.57 -11.15 3.88
C GLY A 35 22.08 -11.30 3.96
N ILE A 36 22.83 -10.21 4.20
CA ILE A 36 24.29 -10.27 4.34
C ILE A 36 24.68 -10.59 5.78
N PRO A 37 25.62 -11.53 6.04
CA PRO A 37 26.19 -11.74 7.36
C PRO A 37 26.97 -10.50 7.85
N PRO A 38 26.89 -10.10 9.13
CA PRO A 38 26.28 -10.80 10.27
C PRO A 38 24.86 -10.29 10.64
N PHE A 39 24.11 -9.68 9.72
CA PHE A 39 22.83 -9.04 10.05
C PHE A 39 21.67 -10.05 10.18
N SER A 40 20.61 -9.67 10.91
CA SER A 40 19.48 -10.56 11.23
C SER A 40 18.78 -11.21 10.03
N GLY A 41 18.70 -10.51 8.90
CA GLY A 41 18.00 -11.02 7.72
C GLY A 41 18.73 -12.17 7.02
N PHE A 42 20.02 -12.40 7.30
CA PHE A 42 20.71 -13.62 6.84
C PHE A 42 20.05 -14.85 7.48
N PHE A 43 19.94 -14.88 8.80
CA PHE A 43 19.42 -16.03 9.54
C PHE A 43 17.95 -16.32 9.26
N SER A 44 17.10 -15.29 9.18
CA SER A 44 15.66 -15.49 8.94
C SER A 44 15.36 -15.92 7.51
N LYS A 45 16.09 -15.39 6.52
CA LYS A 45 15.88 -15.71 5.10
C LYS A 45 16.50 -17.04 4.70
N ASP A 46 17.73 -17.29 5.16
CA ASP A 46 18.46 -18.51 4.83
C ASP A 46 17.76 -19.74 5.41
N ALA A 47 17.19 -19.65 6.62
CA ALA A 47 16.41 -20.73 7.22
C ALA A 47 15.21 -21.14 6.35
N ILE A 48 14.47 -20.18 5.80
CA ILE A 48 13.31 -20.45 4.93
C ILE A 48 13.74 -21.04 3.59
N LEU A 49 14.82 -20.52 2.99
CA LEU A 49 15.35 -21.04 1.72
C LEU A 49 15.90 -22.45 1.88
N ALA A 50 16.66 -22.71 2.93
CA ALA A 50 17.17 -24.04 3.26
C ALA A 50 16.04 -25.05 3.52
N ASP A 51 15.00 -24.65 4.26
CA ASP A 51 13.80 -25.46 4.51
C ASP A 51 13.07 -25.81 3.21
N THR A 52 12.91 -24.83 2.31
CA THR A 52 12.25 -25.00 1.01
C THR A 52 13.00 -25.99 0.13
N TYR A 53 14.34 -25.90 0.11
CA TYR A 53 15.19 -26.84 -0.61
C TYR A 53 15.11 -28.25 -0.04
N ASN A 54 15.20 -28.40 1.28
CA ASN A 54 15.18 -29.69 1.96
C ASN A 54 13.84 -30.42 1.81
N LYS A 55 12.73 -29.69 1.71
CA LYS A 55 11.40 -30.24 1.41
C LYS A 55 11.20 -30.62 -0.06
N GLY A 56 12.20 -30.39 -0.92
CA GLY A 56 12.14 -30.72 -2.35
C GLY A 56 11.42 -29.68 -3.21
N PHE A 57 11.08 -28.51 -2.67
CA PHE A 57 10.44 -27.42 -3.43
C PHE A 57 11.47 -26.57 -4.20
N TYR A 58 12.26 -27.22 -5.05
CA TYR A 58 13.38 -26.58 -5.75
C TYR A 58 12.96 -25.36 -6.60
N PHE A 59 11.78 -25.39 -7.22
CA PHE A 59 11.27 -24.26 -8.00
C PHE A 59 11.01 -23.03 -7.13
N ALA A 60 10.40 -23.22 -5.96
CA ALA A 60 10.17 -22.13 -5.00
C ALA A 60 11.50 -21.61 -4.42
N TRP A 61 12.48 -22.50 -4.20
CA TRP A 61 13.83 -22.09 -3.79
C TRP A 61 14.50 -21.20 -4.84
N VAL A 62 14.49 -21.57 -6.12
CA VAL A 62 15.04 -20.74 -7.21
C VAL A 62 14.35 -19.38 -7.30
N ILE A 63 13.02 -19.34 -7.17
CA ILE A 63 12.28 -18.07 -7.13
C ILE A 63 12.70 -17.23 -5.90
N GLY A 64 12.89 -17.88 -4.76
CA GLY A 64 13.37 -17.23 -3.54
C GLY A 64 14.76 -16.60 -3.70
N GLU A 65 15.69 -17.30 -4.35
CA GLU A 65 17.03 -16.80 -4.67
C GLU A 65 16.99 -15.63 -5.67
N LEU A 66 16.17 -15.73 -6.72
CA LEU A 66 15.95 -14.64 -7.67
C LEU A 66 15.32 -13.41 -7.00
N ALA A 67 14.36 -13.64 -6.10
CA ALA A 67 13.78 -12.60 -5.28
C ALA A 67 14.86 -11.98 -4.36
N ALA A 68 15.76 -12.78 -3.80
CA ALA A 68 16.85 -12.29 -2.97
C ALA A 68 17.79 -11.34 -3.73
N PHE A 69 18.20 -11.75 -4.93
CA PHE A 69 18.97 -10.92 -5.84
C PHE A 69 18.24 -9.62 -6.19
N MET A 70 16.96 -9.71 -6.56
CA MET A 70 16.13 -8.54 -6.88
C MET A 70 15.99 -7.59 -5.70
N THR A 71 15.79 -8.11 -4.48
CA THR A 71 15.69 -7.32 -3.25
C THR A 71 16.95 -6.52 -3.00
N ALA A 72 18.09 -7.18 -3.04
CA ALA A 72 19.37 -6.53 -2.84
C ALA A 72 19.62 -5.47 -3.94
N PHE A 73 19.29 -5.80 -5.19
CA PHE A 73 19.43 -4.90 -6.33
C PHE A 73 18.60 -3.61 -6.17
N TYR A 74 17.29 -3.70 -5.92
CA TYR A 74 16.43 -2.51 -5.89
C TYR A 74 16.70 -1.62 -4.66
N ILE A 75 17.04 -2.21 -3.51
CA ILE A 75 17.35 -1.45 -2.29
C ILE A 75 18.68 -0.70 -2.47
N PHE A 76 19.72 -1.37 -2.98
CA PHE A 76 21.01 -0.71 -3.19
C PHE A 76 20.98 0.30 -4.34
N ARG A 77 20.15 0.06 -5.37
CA ARG A 77 19.82 1.09 -6.36
C ARG A 77 19.28 2.35 -5.69
N LEU A 78 18.33 2.21 -4.75
CA LEU A 78 17.78 3.34 -4.01
C LEU A 78 18.87 4.06 -3.22
N ILE A 79 19.71 3.32 -2.49
CA ILE A 79 20.82 3.90 -1.72
C ILE A 79 21.76 4.71 -2.61
N PHE A 80 22.18 4.13 -3.74
CA PHE A 80 23.12 4.77 -4.66
C PHE A 80 22.54 6.01 -5.32
N LEU A 81 21.24 6.02 -5.64
CA LEU A 81 20.55 7.19 -6.21
C LEU A 81 20.28 8.29 -5.18
N ALA A 82 19.90 7.92 -3.94
CA ALA A 82 19.51 8.89 -2.92
C ALA A 82 20.72 9.52 -2.21
N PHE A 83 21.67 8.69 -1.75
CA PHE A 83 22.75 9.12 -0.87
C PHE A 83 24.07 9.38 -1.58
N PHE A 84 24.35 8.62 -2.64
CA PHE A 84 25.60 8.70 -3.38
C PHE A 84 25.43 9.43 -4.73
N GLY A 85 26.54 9.66 -5.44
CA GLY A 85 26.52 10.36 -6.73
C GLY A 85 26.44 11.90 -6.63
N LYS A 86 26.20 12.54 -7.79
CA LYS A 86 26.03 13.99 -7.87
C LYS A 86 24.65 14.38 -7.34
N SER A 87 24.59 15.46 -6.57
CA SER A 87 23.31 15.96 -6.08
C SER A 87 22.53 16.63 -7.20
N ASN A 88 21.32 16.12 -7.49
CA ASN A 88 20.38 16.73 -8.43
C ASN A 88 19.27 17.52 -7.70
N LEU A 89 19.49 17.86 -6.43
CA LEU A 89 18.54 18.67 -5.66
C LEU A 89 18.46 20.08 -6.25
N ASP A 90 17.25 20.63 -6.28
CA ASP A 90 17.04 22.05 -6.54
C ASP A 90 17.81 22.89 -5.51
N SER A 91 18.44 23.97 -5.96
CA SER A 91 19.27 24.86 -5.14
C SER A 91 18.50 25.50 -3.99
N LYS A 92 17.16 25.53 -4.08
CA LYS A 92 16.25 26.02 -3.04
C LYS A 92 16.02 25.04 -1.89
N VAL A 93 16.37 23.75 -2.05
CA VAL A 93 16.12 22.71 -1.05
C VAL A 93 17.34 22.49 -0.17
N HIS A 94 17.30 23.01 1.05
CA HIS A 94 18.32 22.78 2.06
C HIS A 94 18.07 21.45 2.78
N ALA A 95 18.68 20.37 2.27
CA ALA A 95 18.67 19.08 2.96
C ALA A 95 19.43 19.16 4.28
N HIS A 96 18.79 18.72 5.35
CA HIS A 96 19.33 18.65 6.71
C HIS A 96 18.95 17.32 7.35
N GLU A 97 19.68 16.92 8.39
CA GLU A 97 19.39 15.70 9.14
C GLU A 97 18.00 15.77 9.80
N SER A 98 17.38 14.60 9.98
CA SER A 98 16.09 14.50 10.68
C SER A 98 16.22 14.86 12.16
N SER A 99 15.12 15.29 12.79
CA SER A 99 15.11 15.62 14.21
C SER A 99 15.44 14.39 15.07
N LYS A 100 15.97 14.63 16.29
CA LYS A 100 16.34 13.55 17.21
C LYS A 100 15.19 12.58 17.49
N MET A 101 13.94 13.07 17.50
CA MET A 101 12.75 12.24 17.68
C MET A 101 12.55 11.18 16.58
N MET A 102 13.07 11.40 15.37
CA MET A 102 13.03 10.42 14.28
C MET A 102 14.32 9.59 14.20
N THR A 103 15.50 10.21 14.42
CA THR A 103 16.78 9.49 14.28
C THR A 103 17.01 8.50 15.41
N ILE A 104 16.55 8.76 16.64
CA ILE A 104 16.72 7.85 17.78
C ILE A 104 16.03 6.50 17.51
N PRO A 105 14.74 6.44 17.13
CA PRO A 105 14.11 5.19 16.71
C PRO A 105 14.86 4.46 15.59
N LEU A 106 15.33 5.18 14.57
CA LEU A 106 16.09 4.57 13.47
C LEU A 106 17.40 3.92 13.93
N ILE A 107 18.14 4.58 14.82
CA ILE A 107 19.39 4.05 15.39
C ILE A 107 19.09 2.81 16.22
N ILE A 108 18.04 2.84 17.05
CA ILE A 108 17.64 1.68 17.87
C ILE A 108 17.31 0.50 16.96
N MET A 109 16.49 0.70 15.93
CA MET A 109 16.10 -0.37 15.00
C MET A 109 17.30 -0.93 14.22
N ALA A 110 18.19 -0.07 13.73
CA ALA A 110 19.42 -0.49 13.06
C ALA A 110 20.33 -1.30 13.99
N SER A 111 20.45 -0.86 15.25
CA SER A 111 21.27 -1.56 16.26
C SER A 111 20.67 -2.92 16.61
N LEU A 112 19.35 -3.02 16.77
CA LEU A 112 18.65 -4.28 17.01
C LEU A 112 18.83 -5.26 15.84
N ALA A 113 18.77 -4.79 14.59
CA ALA A 113 19.02 -5.63 13.42
C ALA A 113 20.42 -6.24 13.40
N VAL A 114 21.43 -5.50 13.90
CA VAL A 114 22.80 -6.00 14.08
C VAL A 114 22.87 -6.99 15.24
N ILE A 115 22.36 -6.61 16.42
CA ILE A 115 22.43 -7.43 17.64
C ILE A 115 21.74 -8.78 17.45
N VAL A 116 20.51 -8.78 16.90
CA VAL A 116 19.77 -10.01 16.60
C VAL A 116 20.49 -10.87 15.58
N GLY A 117 21.14 -10.24 14.59
CA GLY A 117 22.01 -10.95 13.65
C GLY A 117 23.18 -11.64 14.34
N PHE A 118 23.90 -10.95 15.22
CA PHE A 118 24.98 -11.56 16.00
C PHE A 118 24.51 -12.71 16.90
N LEU A 119 23.31 -12.61 17.50
CA LEU A 119 22.71 -13.70 18.28
C LEU A 119 22.41 -14.94 17.43
N GLY A 120 22.19 -14.80 16.12
CA GLY A 120 21.99 -15.92 15.20
C GLY A 120 23.27 -16.69 14.85
N VAL A 121 24.46 -16.11 15.05
CA VAL A 121 25.75 -16.73 14.69
C VAL A 121 26.11 -17.83 15.71
N PRO A 122 26.46 -19.06 15.28
CA PRO A 122 27.00 -20.08 16.19
C PRO A 122 28.29 -19.58 16.89
N PRO A 123 28.45 -19.74 18.22
CA PRO A 123 27.67 -20.58 19.14
C PRO A 123 26.52 -19.84 19.87
N PHE A 124 26.29 -18.55 19.61
CA PHE A 124 25.29 -17.73 20.31
C PHE A 124 23.84 -18.06 19.94
N ASN A 125 23.62 -18.85 18.88
CA ASN A 125 22.34 -19.48 18.50
C ASN A 125 21.84 -20.50 19.54
N THR A 126 22.21 -20.32 20.81
CA THR A 126 21.72 -21.06 21.96
C THR A 126 20.21 -21.06 22.00
N SER A 127 19.68 -22.19 22.44
CA SER A 127 18.33 -22.73 22.34
C SER A 127 17.16 -21.76 22.61
N ILE A 128 17.36 -20.57 23.15
CA ILE A 128 16.28 -19.63 23.52
C ILE A 128 15.61 -19.03 22.27
N PHE A 129 16.39 -18.51 21.31
CA PHE A 129 15.81 -17.87 20.11
C PHE A 129 15.21 -18.90 19.16
N TYR A 130 15.92 -20.02 19.00
CA TYR A 130 15.44 -21.18 18.25
C TYR A 130 14.17 -21.75 18.89
N ASN A 131 14.16 -22.09 20.18
CA ASN A 131 12.97 -22.63 20.84
C ASN A 131 11.80 -21.64 20.86
N PHE A 132 12.04 -20.32 20.95
CA PHE A 132 10.98 -19.30 20.88
C PHE A 132 10.31 -19.25 19.49
N LEU A 133 11.08 -19.44 18.41
CA LEU A 133 10.53 -19.51 17.06
C LEU A 133 9.85 -20.86 16.75
N HIS A 134 10.21 -21.93 17.48
CA HIS A 134 9.75 -23.30 17.22
C HIS A 134 8.62 -23.79 18.15
N VAL A 135 8.01 -22.94 18.98
CA VAL A 135 7.03 -23.33 20.03
C VAL A 135 5.84 -24.17 19.51
N ASP A 136 5.42 -24.03 18.25
CA ASP A 136 4.19 -24.67 17.74
C ASP A 136 4.35 -25.72 16.62
N PHE A 137 5.56 -26.17 16.29
CA PHE A 137 5.76 -27.21 15.26
C PHE A 137 5.96 -28.63 15.81
N LYS A 138 5.35 -28.96 16.95
CA LYS A 138 5.48 -30.27 17.62
C LYS A 138 5.08 -31.47 16.75
N ASN A 139 4.34 -31.25 15.66
CA ASN A 139 3.93 -32.26 14.69
C ASN A 139 4.50 -32.08 13.27
N ALA A 140 5.31 -31.04 13.00
CA ALA A 140 5.72 -30.72 11.63
C ALA A 140 7.16 -31.13 11.28
N TYR A 141 7.95 -31.67 12.21
CA TYR A 141 9.37 -31.89 11.95
C TYR A 141 9.99 -32.92 12.92
N ASN A 142 10.27 -34.14 12.45
CA ASN A 142 11.63 -34.59 12.10
C ASN A 142 12.62 -33.45 11.72
N PHE A 143 12.79 -32.45 12.60
CA PHE A 143 13.86 -31.44 12.46
C PHE A 143 15.15 -32.16 12.83
N SER A 144 15.66 -32.99 11.93
CA SER A 144 17.08 -33.29 11.97
C SER A 144 17.78 -31.98 11.59
N PRO A 145 18.60 -31.38 12.47
CA PRO A 145 19.41 -30.22 12.11
C PRO A 145 20.51 -30.56 11.08
N PHE A 146 20.53 -31.79 10.57
CA PHE A 146 21.45 -32.30 9.56
C PHE A 146 20.69 -33.26 8.63
N VAL A 147 20.20 -32.78 7.48
CA VAL A 147 19.54 -33.62 6.45
C VAL A 147 20.49 -33.84 5.28
N GLU A 148 20.54 -35.10 4.83
CA GLU A 148 21.49 -35.81 3.96
C GLU A 148 21.74 -35.28 2.55
N ASN A 149 21.05 -34.24 2.06
CA ASN A 149 21.09 -33.92 0.61
C ASN A 149 22.01 -32.75 0.23
N ALA A 150 22.17 -31.75 1.09
CA ALA A 150 23.10 -30.63 0.87
C ALA A 150 23.52 -30.01 2.20
N PRO A 151 24.81 -29.74 2.42
CA PRO A 151 25.24 -29.07 3.63
C PRO A 151 24.73 -27.62 3.68
N TRP A 152 24.17 -27.22 4.83
CA TRP A 152 23.61 -25.88 5.07
C TRP A 152 24.53 -24.73 4.66
N TYR A 153 25.85 -24.90 4.85
CA TYR A 153 26.83 -23.87 4.51
C TYR A 153 26.89 -23.59 3.00
N LEU A 154 26.64 -24.58 2.14
CA LEU A 154 26.59 -24.36 0.69
C LEU A 154 25.35 -23.57 0.28
N LEU A 155 24.19 -23.92 0.83
CA LEU A 155 22.94 -23.18 0.58
C LEU A 155 23.08 -21.73 1.06
N SER A 156 23.62 -21.53 2.26
CA SER A 156 23.88 -20.18 2.78
C SER A 156 24.87 -19.38 1.93
N LEU A 157 25.87 -20.05 1.36
CA LEU A 157 26.83 -19.40 0.48
C LEU A 157 26.14 -18.93 -0.81
N VAL A 158 25.25 -19.75 -1.37
CA VAL A 158 24.46 -19.38 -2.55
C VAL A 158 23.56 -18.18 -2.25
N SER A 159 22.82 -18.19 -1.13
CA SER A 159 21.98 -17.08 -0.66
C SER A 159 22.79 -15.77 -0.55
N VAL A 160 23.98 -15.84 0.05
CA VAL A 160 24.86 -14.68 0.24
C VAL A 160 25.40 -14.17 -1.09
N LEU A 161 25.80 -15.08 -2.00
CA LEU A 161 26.25 -14.72 -3.34
C LEU A 161 25.14 -14.10 -4.17
N ALA A 162 23.89 -14.55 -4.03
CA ALA A 162 22.73 -13.93 -4.67
C ALA A 162 22.52 -12.50 -4.17
N GLY A 163 22.58 -12.27 -2.85
CA GLY A 163 22.52 -10.92 -2.28
C GLY A 163 23.68 -10.01 -2.75
N LEU A 164 24.92 -10.50 -2.65
CA LEU A 164 26.12 -9.75 -3.06
C LEU A 164 26.13 -9.44 -4.55
N SER A 165 25.71 -10.38 -5.40
CA SER A 165 25.61 -10.15 -6.84
C SER A 165 24.57 -9.08 -7.18
N GLY A 166 23.45 -9.01 -6.46
CA GLY A 166 22.45 -7.94 -6.60
C GLY A 166 23.01 -6.57 -6.26
N ILE A 167 23.78 -6.48 -5.16
CA ILE A 167 24.46 -5.25 -4.73
C ILE A 167 25.52 -4.84 -5.74
N PHE A 168 26.32 -5.80 -6.19
CA PHE A 168 27.37 -5.57 -7.16
C PHE A 168 26.81 -5.10 -8.50
N ALA A 169 25.71 -5.72 -8.98
CA ALA A 169 25.01 -5.28 -10.18
C ALA A 169 24.48 -3.85 -10.04
N ALA A 170 23.88 -3.51 -8.89
CA ALA A 170 23.43 -2.14 -8.61
C ALA A 170 24.60 -1.14 -8.61
N TYR A 171 25.75 -1.51 -8.03
CA TYR A 171 26.94 -0.67 -7.99
C TYR A 171 27.50 -0.40 -9.39
N LEU A 172 27.62 -1.44 -10.24
CA LEU A 172 28.10 -1.31 -11.61
C LEU A 172 27.20 -0.42 -12.47
N LEU A 173 25.89 -0.54 -12.32
CA LEU A 173 24.91 0.21 -13.12
C LEU A 173 24.74 1.66 -12.67
N TYR A 174 24.66 1.92 -11.36
CA TYR A 174 24.28 3.25 -10.85
C TYR A 174 25.46 4.12 -10.40
N ILE A 175 26.54 3.53 -9.89
CA ILE A 175 27.74 4.27 -9.47
C ILE A 175 28.76 4.30 -10.59
N ARG A 176 29.18 3.12 -11.06
CA ARG A 176 30.24 3.01 -12.07
C ARG A 176 29.73 3.29 -13.48
N LYS A 177 28.40 3.29 -13.70
CA LYS A 177 27.72 3.58 -14.97
C LYS A 177 28.29 2.77 -16.15
N VAL A 178 28.66 1.51 -15.91
CA VAL A 178 29.27 0.63 -16.92
C VAL A 178 28.28 0.35 -18.07
N VAL A 179 26.99 0.32 -17.77
CA VAL A 179 25.92 0.18 -18.76
C VAL A 179 24.93 1.31 -18.56
N MET A 180 24.57 2.01 -19.64
CA MET A 180 23.51 3.02 -19.59
C MET A 180 22.17 2.33 -19.34
N PRO A 181 21.43 2.70 -18.27
CA PRO A 181 20.10 2.14 -18.01
C PRO A 181 19.12 2.34 -19.19
N GLU A 182 19.36 3.34 -20.03
CA GLU A 182 18.61 3.61 -21.26
C GLU A 182 18.71 2.48 -22.29
N TRP A 183 19.89 1.85 -22.42
CA TRP A 183 20.06 0.69 -23.29
C TRP A 183 19.26 -0.50 -22.77
N LEU A 184 19.29 -0.76 -21.46
CA LEU A 184 18.50 -1.83 -20.83
C LEU A 184 17.00 -1.65 -21.04
N LYS A 185 16.50 -0.41 -20.96
CA LYS A 185 15.10 -0.06 -21.26
C LYS A 185 14.73 -0.35 -22.70
N SER A 186 15.64 -0.09 -23.65
CA SER A 186 15.39 -0.34 -25.08
C SER A 186 15.41 -1.84 -25.41
N ALA A 187 16.32 -2.60 -24.80
CA ALA A 187 16.46 -4.04 -25.02
C ALA A 187 15.30 -4.86 -24.42
N PHE A 188 14.81 -4.48 -23.23
CA PHE A 188 13.75 -5.19 -22.51
C PHE A 188 12.47 -4.37 -22.39
N LYS A 189 12.09 -3.66 -23.45
CA LYS A 189 10.89 -2.79 -23.48
C LYS A 189 9.61 -3.42 -22.91
N PRO A 190 9.21 -4.67 -23.24
CA PRO A 190 7.97 -5.24 -22.71
C PRO A 190 8.04 -5.50 -21.19
N ILE A 191 9.16 -6.05 -20.71
CA ILE A 191 9.36 -6.33 -19.28
C ILE A 191 9.46 -5.02 -18.48
N TYR A 192 10.15 -4.03 -19.03
CA TYR A 192 10.23 -2.70 -18.45
C TYR A 192 8.85 -2.04 -18.38
N ALA A 193 8.04 -2.12 -19.43
CA ALA A 193 6.68 -1.57 -19.45
C ALA A 193 5.78 -2.23 -18.40
N LEU A 194 5.85 -3.56 -18.27
CA LEU A 194 5.14 -4.30 -17.23
C LEU A 194 5.55 -3.83 -15.82
N SER A 195 6.85 -3.77 -15.54
CA SER A 195 7.34 -3.33 -14.23
C SER A 195 7.00 -1.85 -13.95
N TYR A 196 7.12 -0.99 -14.96
CA TYR A 196 6.86 0.45 -14.84
C TYR A 196 5.39 0.74 -14.55
N ASN A 197 4.47 0.02 -15.20
CA ASN A 197 3.02 0.14 -14.98
C ASN A 197 2.52 -0.80 -13.87
N LYS A 198 3.38 -1.21 -12.91
CA LYS A 198 3.01 -2.03 -11.75
C LYS A 198 2.24 -3.32 -12.13
N LEU A 199 2.65 -3.96 -13.22
CA LEU A 199 2.00 -5.15 -13.81
C LEU A 199 0.54 -4.91 -14.25
N TYR A 200 0.14 -3.66 -14.47
CA TYR A 200 -1.22 -3.23 -14.80
C TYR A 200 -2.28 -3.63 -13.76
N VAL A 201 -1.88 -3.93 -12.53
CA VAL A 201 -2.81 -4.36 -11.47
C VAL A 201 -3.81 -3.26 -11.14
N ASP A 202 -3.35 -2.00 -11.07
CA ASP A 202 -4.19 -0.85 -10.77
C ASP A 202 -5.24 -0.63 -11.87
N GLU A 203 -4.85 -0.71 -13.14
CA GLU A 203 -5.71 -0.54 -14.30
C GLU A 203 -6.73 -1.67 -14.43
N ILE A 204 -6.29 -2.91 -14.17
CA ILE A 204 -7.18 -4.08 -14.16
C ILE A 204 -8.19 -3.94 -13.02
N TYR A 205 -7.77 -3.52 -11.83
CA TYR A 205 -8.66 -3.31 -10.69
C TYR A 205 -9.65 -2.18 -10.96
N ASP A 206 -9.19 -1.06 -11.54
CA ASP A 206 -10.04 0.05 -11.93
C ASP A 206 -11.09 -0.37 -12.96
N PHE A 207 -10.69 -1.16 -13.95
CA PHE A 207 -11.57 -1.64 -15.00
C PHE A 207 -12.56 -2.71 -14.52
N LEU A 208 -12.10 -3.71 -13.78
CA LEU A 208 -12.93 -4.86 -13.39
C LEU A 208 -13.82 -4.57 -12.18
N ILE A 209 -13.39 -3.72 -11.25
CA ILE A 209 -14.06 -3.53 -9.97
C ILE A 209 -14.60 -2.11 -9.84
N ILE A 210 -13.75 -1.10 -10.01
CA ILE A 210 -14.12 0.30 -9.71
C ILE A 210 -15.17 0.82 -10.70
N LYS A 211 -14.92 0.74 -12.01
CA LYS A 211 -15.82 1.28 -13.04
C LYS A 211 -17.23 0.65 -12.99
N PRO A 212 -17.40 -0.68 -12.91
CA PRO A 212 -18.72 -1.29 -12.79
C PRO A 212 -19.46 -0.85 -11.52
N LEU A 213 -18.76 -0.74 -10.39
CA LEU A 213 -19.35 -0.23 -9.15
C LEU A 213 -19.80 1.23 -9.28
N PHE A 214 -19.01 2.10 -9.93
CA PHE A 214 -19.42 3.47 -10.19
C PHE A 214 -20.65 3.58 -11.09
N VAL A 215 -20.77 2.72 -12.10
CA VAL A 215 -21.99 2.67 -12.94
C VAL A 215 -23.19 2.26 -12.10
N LEU A 216 -23.04 1.25 -11.24
CA LEU A 216 -24.10 0.81 -10.32
C LEU A 216 -24.51 1.91 -9.34
N PHE A 217 -23.54 2.61 -8.73
CA PHE A 217 -23.83 3.71 -7.81
C PHE A 217 -24.52 4.89 -8.50
N ASN A 218 -24.09 5.24 -9.71
CA ASN A 218 -24.75 6.28 -10.49
C ASN A 218 -26.18 5.89 -10.88
N PHE A 219 -26.41 4.62 -11.18
CA PHE A 219 -27.76 4.09 -11.43
C PHE A 219 -28.64 4.23 -10.18
N LEU A 220 -28.15 3.75 -9.02
CA LEU A 220 -28.88 3.82 -7.76
C LEU A 220 -29.19 5.27 -7.38
N TRP A 221 -28.22 6.16 -7.46
CA TRP A 221 -28.43 7.57 -7.13
C TRP A 221 -29.44 8.26 -8.06
N LYS A 222 -29.26 8.16 -9.39
CA LYS A 222 -30.12 8.91 -10.31
C LYS A 222 -31.53 8.35 -10.41
N ILE A 223 -31.68 7.03 -10.39
CA ILE A 223 -32.97 6.38 -10.60
C ILE A 223 -33.68 6.17 -9.28
N VAL A 224 -33.01 5.55 -8.30
CA VAL A 224 -33.68 5.24 -7.03
C VAL A 224 -33.84 6.51 -6.21
N ASP A 225 -32.78 7.26 -5.98
CA ASP A 225 -32.85 8.42 -5.09
C ASP A 225 -33.56 9.61 -5.76
N VAL A 226 -32.97 10.17 -6.81
CA VAL A 226 -33.48 11.40 -7.43
C VAL A 226 -34.82 11.20 -8.16
N SER A 227 -35.01 10.07 -8.85
CA SER A 227 -36.23 9.87 -9.64
C SER A 227 -37.38 9.26 -8.84
N VAL A 228 -37.10 8.24 -8.01
CA VAL A 228 -38.16 7.54 -7.26
C VAL A 228 -38.40 8.18 -5.91
N ILE A 229 -37.38 8.36 -5.07
CA ILE A 229 -37.54 8.88 -3.70
C ILE A 229 -37.93 10.36 -3.74
N ASP A 230 -37.09 11.22 -4.33
CA ASP A 230 -37.37 12.65 -4.43
C ASP A 230 -38.63 12.92 -5.28
N GLY A 231 -38.83 12.14 -6.35
CA GLY A 231 -40.04 12.22 -7.18
C GLY A 231 -41.31 11.94 -6.38
N ALA A 232 -41.31 10.90 -5.52
CA ALA A 232 -42.45 10.60 -4.66
C ALA A 232 -42.70 11.71 -3.64
N VAL A 233 -41.66 12.21 -2.97
CA VAL A 233 -41.78 13.29 -1.96
C VAL A 233 -42.32 14.58 -2.60
N ASN A 234 -41.74 14.99 -3.73
CA ASN A 234 -42.19 16.17 -4.47
C ASN A 234 -43.59 15.99 -5.07
N GLY A 235 -43.95 14.75 -5.46
CA GLY A 235 -45.29 14.40 -5.92
C GLY A 235 -46.35 14.62 -4.84
N VAL A 236 -46.05 14.23 -3.60
CA VAL A 236 -46.93 14.50 -2.44
C VAL A 236 -47.06 16.00 -2.22
N ALA A 237 -45.94 16.73 -2.15
CA ALA A 237 -45.94 18.17 -1.93
C ALA A 237 -46.71 18.95 -3.01
N SER A 238 -46.49 18.62 -4.28
CA SER A 238 -47.18 19.24 -5.43
C SER A 238 -48.68 18.94 -5.45
N SER A 239 -49.09 17.74 -5.04
CA SER A 239 -50.50 17.39 -4.87
C SER A 239 -51.17 18.29 -3.83
N PHE A 240 -50.56 18.45 -2.66
CA PHE A 240 -51.07 19.37 -1.61
C PHE A 240 -51.11 20.83 -2.09
N ALA A 241 -50.08 21.29 -2.80
CA ALA A 241 -50.05 22.64 -3.36
C ALA A 241 -51.19 22.85 -4.37
N PHE A 242 -51.43 21.88 -5.25
CA PHE A 242 -52.52 21.92 -6.23
C PHE A 242 -53.90 21.98 -5.57
N PHE A 243 -54.15 21.16 -4.54
CA PHE A 243 -55.38 21.21 -3.76
C PHE A 243 -55.54 22.56 -3.06
N SER A 244 -54.46 23.11 -2.50
CA SER A 244 -54.47 24.41 -1.81
C SER A 244 -54.87 25.55 -2.75
N VAL A 245 -54.34 25.57 -3.98
CA VAL A 245 -54.71 26.57 -4.99
C VAL A 245 -56.18 26.46 -5.39
N LYS A 246 -56.71 25.24 -5.52
CA LYS A 246 -58.15 25.03 -5.81
C LYS A 246 -59.05 25.48 -4.67
N VAL A 247 -58.72 25.11 -3.43
CA VAL A 247 -59.49 25.51 -2.24
C VAL A 247 -59.44 27.03 -2.06
N LYS A 248 -58.28 27.67 -2.30
CA LYS A 248 -58.13 29.13 -2.22
C LYS A 248 -59.09 29.87 -3.15
N LYS A 249 -59.38 29.33 -4.34
CA LYS A 249 -60.32 29.96 -5.31
C LYS A 249 -61.78 29.95 -4.84
N ILE A 250 -62.16 29.12 -3.87
CA ILE A 250 -63.49 29.15 -3.26
C ILE A 250 -63.69 30.46 -2.49
N GLN A 251 -62.62 31.03 -1.93
CA GLN A 251 -62.63 32.33 -1.27
C GLN A 251 -62.44 33.45 -2.30
N ASN A 252 -63.54 33.88 -2.91
CA ASN A 252 -63.56 34.89 -3.98
C ASN A 252 -63.71 36.35 -3.47
N GLY A 253 -63.79 36.56 -2.15
CA GLY A 253 -63.91 37.89 -1.53
C GLY A 253 -65.28 38.57 -1.70
N MET A 254 -66.24 37.92 -2.36
CA MET A 254 -67.59 38.48 -2.56
C MET A 254 -68.50 38.12 -1.39
N LEU A 255 -69.03 39.14 -0.69
CA LEU A 255 -69.96 38.96 0.45
C LEU A 255 -71.15 38.06 0.11
N MET A 256 -71.71 38.19 -1.09
CA MET A 256 -72.84 37.39 -1.56
C MET A 256 -72.55 35.88 -1.60
N SER A 257 -71.32 35.49 -2.01
CA SER A 257 -70.92 34.08 -2.05
C SER A 257 -70.82 33.47 -0.65
N TYR A 258 -70.38 34.24 0.35
CA TYR A 258 -70.32 33.78 1.74
C TYR A 258 -71.71 33.59 2.34
N ILE A 259 -72.63 34.54 2.11
CA ILE A 259 -74.02 34.44 2.59
C ILE A 259 -74.69 33.20 1.99
N LEU A 260 -74.58 32.99 0.67
CA LEU A 260 -75.11 31.79 0.00
C LEU A 260 -74.55 30.49 0.59
N THR A 261 -73.23 30.43 0.83
CA THR A 261 -72.58 29.24 1.40
C THR A 261 -73.07 28.94 2.82
N LEU A 262 -73.23 29.99 3.65
CA LEU A 262 -73.78 29.85 5.01
C LEU A 262 -75.24 29.38 4.99
N SER A 263 -76.09 29.96 4.13
CA SER A 263 -77.48 29.55 4.00
C SER A 263 -77.62 28.08 3.58
N ILE A 264 -76.81 27.63 2.60
CA ILE A 264 -76.74 26.21 2.20
C ILE A 264 -76.29 25.34 3.37
N GLY A 265 -75.26 25.76 4.12
CA GLY A 265 -74.76 25.04 5.29
C GLY A 265 -75.82 24.87 6.39
N VAL A 266 -76.57 25.93 6.71
CA VAL A 266 -77.66 25.88 7.68
C VAL A 266 -78.79 24.97 7.20
N ALA A 267 -79.21 25.09 5.94
CA ALA A 267 -80.24 24.23 5.35
C ALA A 267 -79.81 22.74 5.38
N ALA A 268 -78.55 22.44 5.05
CA ALA A 268 -78.01 21.08 5.08
C ALA A 268 -77.96 20.52 6.52
N LEU A 269 -77.58 21.31 7.52
CA LEU A 269 -77.59 20.91 8.92
C LEU A 269 -79.01 20.64 9.43
N LEU A 270 -79.97 21.50 9.10
CA LEU A 270 -81.37 21.30 9.45
C LEU A 270 -81.96 20.07 8.77
N PHE A 271 -81.64 19.85 7.50
CA PHE A 271 -82.05 18.65 6.76
C PHE A 271 -81.46 17.37 7.36
N TYR A 272 -80.16 17.38 7.70
CA TYR A 272 -79.51 16.26 8.39
C TYR A 272 -80.14 15.99 9.75
N TYR A 273 -80.46 17.04 10.51
CA TYR A 273 -81.14 16.91 11.80
C TYR A 273 -82.57 16.39 11.67
N PHE A 274 -83.26 16.69 10.56
CA PHE A 274 -84.61 16.21 10.32
C PHE A 274 -84.66 14.75 9.85
N ILE A 275 -83.60 14.27 9.19
CA ILE A 275 -83.47 12.87 8.73
C ILE A 275 -82.96 11.94 9.84
N ARG A 276 -82.23 12.47 10.82
CA ARG A 276 -81.70 11.71 11.95
C ARG A 276 -82.67 11.69 13.13
#